data_AF-A0A960LT19-F1
#
_entry.id   AF-A0A960LT19-F1
#
_cell.length_a   1.000
_cell.length_b   1.000
_cell.length_c   1.000
_cell.angle_alpha   90.00
_cell.angle_beta   90.00
_cell.angle_gamma   90.00
#
_symmetry.space_group_name_H-M   'P 1'
#
loop_
_entity.id
_entity.type
_entity.pdbx_description
1 polymer ?
#
loop_
_entity_poly.entity_id
_entity_poly.type
_entity_poly.pdbx_seq_one_letter_code
_entity_poly.pdbx_strand_id
1 'polypeptide(L)'
;MPSRVPFLFAILLIALALSSFSELRAENWPRYRGPNGSGVSMETTIPLTWSATENLAWKLDLPGAGSSSPIVWGNRVFVTCYSGYGEDGGDLLSLNRHLLCINTETGKIVWEKTLPAPLPEDPYQGFIGEHGYASHTPVTDGERIFAF
;
A
#
# COMPACT_ATOMS: atom_id res chain seq x y z
N MET A 1 -39.54 -35.82 -29.20
CA MET A 1 -38.33 -34.98 -29.05
C MET A 1 -38.38 -34.35 -27.66
N PRO A 2 -37.45 -34.63 -26.74
CA PRO A 2 -37.47 -33.99 -25.42
C PRO A 2 -37.23 -32.49 -25.58
N SER A 3 -38.01 -31.66 -24.87
CA SER A 3 -37.94 -30.20 -24.99
C SER A 3 -36.58 -29.70 -24.50
N ARG A 4 -35.94 -28.81 -25.28
CA ARG A 4 -34.65 -28.19 -24.92
C ARG A 4 -34.76 -27.05 -23.88
N VAL A 5 -35.99 -26.69 -23.52
CA VAL A 5 -36.34 -25.59 -22.62
C VAL A 5 -35.76 -25.75 -21.19
N PRO A 6 -35.88 -26.89 -20.50
CA PRO A 6 -35.33 -27.04 -19.15
C PRO A 6 -33.79 -27.00 -19.10
N PHE A 7 -33.12 -27.41 -20.18
CA PHE A 7 -31.66 -27.38 -20.26
C PHE A 7 -31.12 -25.96 -20.42
N LEU A 8 -31.78 -25.13 -21.25
CA LEU A 8 -31.45 -23.71 -21.41
C LEU A 8 -31.76 -22.91 -20.14
N PHE A 9 -32.84 -23.24 -19.43
CA PHE A 9 -33.19 -22.61 -18.15
C PHE A 9 -32.17 -22.91 -17.05
N ALA A 10 -31.66 -24.15 -16.99
CA ALA A 10 -30.61 -24.54 -16.05
C ALA A 10 -29.28 -23.83 -16.32
N ILE A 11 -28.89 -23.67 -17.60
CA ILE A 11 -27.67 -22.92 -17.98
C ILE A 11 -27.79 -21.45 -17.61
N LEU A 12 -28.95 -20.83 -17.82
CA LEU A 12 -29.18 -19.43 -17.45
C LEU A 12 -29.11 -19.23 -15.93
N LEU A 13 -29.67 -20.16 -15.14
CA LEU A 13 -29.58 -20.12 -13.68
C LEU A 13 -28.15 -20.30 -13.17
N ILE A 14 -27.35 -21.17 -13.79
CA ILE A 14 -25.92 -21.35 -13.45
C ILE A 14 -25.11 -20.09 -13.80
N ALA A 15 -25.37 -19.47 -14.95
CA ALA A 15 -24.70 -18.23 -15.36
C ALA A 15 -25.05 -17.05 -14.43
N LEU A 16 -26.30 -16.96 -13.96
CA LEU A 16 -26.73 -15.94 -12.99
C LEU A 16 -26.09 -16.16 -11.61
N ALA A 17 -25.98 -17.42 -11.17
CA ALA A 17 -25.31 -17.77 -9.92
C ALA A 17 -23.81 -17.47 -9.92
N LEU A 18 -23.13 -17.69 -11.06
CA LEU A 18 -21.71 -17.34 -11.23
C LEU A 18 -21.45 -15.82 -11.32
N SER A 19 -22.47 -15.02 -11.61
CA SER A 19 -22.36 -13.56 -11.73
C SER A 19 -22.41 -12.82 -10.39
N SER A 20 -22.64 -13.52 -9.28
CA SER A 20 -22.91 -12.92 -7.96
C SER A 20 -21.73 -12.98 -6.98
N PHE A 21 -20.52 -13.30 -7.45
CA PHE A 21 -19.33 -13.22 -6.62
C PHE A 21 -18.87 -11.76 -6.50
N SER A 22 -19.43 -11.03 -5.55
CA SER A 22 -18.81 -9.80 -5.05
C SER A 22 -17.56 -10.18 -4.25
N GLU A 23 -16.38 -9.82 -4.75
CA GLU A 23 -15.14 -9.90 -3.98
C GLU A 23 -15.32 -9.09 -2.69
N LEU A 24 -15.23 -9.74 -1.54
CA LEU A 24 -15.11 -9.05 -0.26
C LEU A 24 -13.75 -8.34 -0.29
N ARG A 25 -13.76 -7.03 -0.55
CA ARG A 25 -12.57 -6.18 -0.46
C ARG A 25 -12.64 -5.39 0.83
N ALA A 26 -11.52 -5.39 1.56
CA ALA A 26 -11.34 -4.49 2.68
C ALA A 26 -11.54 -3.03 2.25
N GLU A 27 -11.93 -2.16 3.19
CA GLU A 27 -12.07 -0.73 2.91
C GLU A 27 -10.73 -0.13 2.47
N ASN A 28 -10.79 0.77 1.48
CA ASN A 28 -9.60 1.51 1.07
C ASN A 28 -9.15 2.47 2.19
N TRP A 29 -7.84 2.64 2.31
CA TRP A 29 -7.21 3.59 3.21
C TRP A 29 -6.36 4.59 2.42
N PRO A 30 -6.98 5.53 1.69
CA PRO A 30 -6.32 6.26 0.61
C PRO A 30 -5.32 7.35 1.05
N ARG A 31 -5.27 7.69 2.34
CA ARG A 31 -4.50 8.83 2.87
C ARG A 31 -4.13 8.61 4.34
N TYR A 32 -3.29 9.50 4.86
CA TYR A 32 -3.00 9.56 6.30
C TYR A 32 -4.31 9.61 7.11
N ARG A 33 -4.43 8.70 8.09
CA ARG A 33 -5.62 8.52 8.93
C ARG A 33 -6.91 8.09 8.20
N GLY A 34 -6.79 7.53 7.00
CA GLY A 34 -7.86 6.78 6.36
C GLY A 34 -8.90 7.63 5.63
N PRO A 35 -9.98 7.00 5.15
CA PRO A 35 -10.91 7.58 4.17
C PRO A 35 -11.57 8.87 4.65
N ASN A 36 -11.83 8.99 5.95
CA ASN A 36 -12.40 10.18 6.58
C ASN A 36 -11.39 10.99 7.41
N GLY A 37 -10.10 10.59 7.46
CA GLY A 37 -9.07 11.23 8.27
C GLY A 37 -9.20 11.03 9.79
N SER A 38 -10.11 10.17 10.26
CA SER A 38 -10.32 9.92 11.69
C SER A 38 -9.24 9.03 12.30
N GLY A 39 -8.58 8.19 11.51
CA GLY A 39 -7.65 7.17 11.99
C GLY A 39 -8.35 5.95 12.59
N VAL A 40 -9.64 5.77 12.32
CA VAL A 40 -10.46 4.67 12.85
C VAL A 40 -10.81 3.71 11.71
N SER A 41 -10.58 2.41 11.94
CA SER A 41 -11.06 1.32 11.09
C SER A 41 -12.34 0.73 11.68
N MET A 42 -13.28 0.32 10.82
CA MET A 42 -14.51 -0.37 11.22
C MET A 42 -14.35 -1.90 11.27
N GLU A 43 -13.17 -2.43 10.93
CA GLU A 43 -12.87 -3.86 10.96
C GLU A 43 -12.96 -4.41 12.39
N THR A 44 -13.72 -5.49 12.58
CA THR A 44 -13.98 -6.06 13.91
C THR A 44 -13.19 -7.34 14.18
N THR A 45 -12.72 -8.02 13.13
CA THR A 45 -12.09 -9.35 13.22
C THR A 45 -10.58 -9.23 13.05
N ILE A 46 -9.95 -8.40 13.88
CA ILE A 46 -8.51 -8.12 13.83
C ILE A 46 -7.79 -9.00 14.86
N PRO A 47 -6.68 -9.66 14.52
CA PRO A 47 -5.90 -10.43 15.48
C PRO A 47 -5.36 -9.52 16.60
N LEU A 48 -5.51 -9.95 17.86
CA LEU A 48 -5.07 -9.20 19.05
C LEU A 48 -3.65 -9.59 19.52
N THR A 49 -3.12 -10.71 19.03
CA THR A 49 -1.77 -11.20 19.30
C THR A 49 -0.96 -11.21 18.03
N TRP A 50 0.31 -10.80 18.10
CA TRP A 50 1.21 -10.75 16.95
C TRP A 50 2.62 -11.10 17.39
N SER A 51 3.33 -11.85 16.56
CA SER A 51 4.76 -12.09 16.70
C SER A 51 5.40 -12.27 15.31
N ALA A 52 6.71 -12.50 15.27
CA ALA A 52 7.39 -12.85 14.01
C ALA A 52 6.86 -14.17 13.38
N THR A 53 6.14 -14.99 14.15
CA THR A 53 5.65 -16.31 13.72
C THR A 53 4.14 -16.49 13.90
N GLU A 54 3.43 -15.51 14.46
CA GLU A 54 2.00 -15.58 14.76
C GLU A 54 1.28 -14.36 14.20
N ASN A 55 0.21 -14.60 13.44
CA ASN A 55 -0.64 -13.60 12.79
C ASN A 55 0.07 -12.63 11.83
N LEU A 56 1.40 -12.71 11.67
CA LEU A 56 2.16 -11.97 10.67
C LEU A 56 1.95 -12.54 9.27
N ALA A 57 1.22 -11.82 8.42
CA ALA A 57 0.99 -12.24 7.03
C ALA A 57 2.27 -12.19 6.18
N TRP A 58 3.04 -11.10 6.30
CA TRP A 58 4.32 -10.92 5.61
C TRP A 58 5.09 -9.75 6.23
N LYS A 59 6.39 -9.70 5.92
CA LYS A 59 7.28 -8.57 6.17
C LYS A 59 8.08 -8.27 4.90
N LEU A 60 8.32 -7.00 4.63
CA LEU A 60 9.13 -6.52 3.52
C LEU A 60 10.20 -5.58 4.05
N ASP A 61 11.46 -5.84 3.69
CA ASP A 61 12.54 -4.87 3.90
C ASP A 61 12.43 -3.78 2.82
N LEU A 62 12.41 -2.52 3.25
CA LEU A 62 12.33 -1.38 2.33
C LEU A 62 13.73 -1.04 1.78
N PRO A 63 13.82 -0.39 0.60
CA PRO A 63 15.09 0.07 0.02
C PRO A 63 15.90 1.01 0.91
N GLY A 64 15.27 1.66 1.89
CA GLY A 64 15.91 2.51 2.88
C GLY A 64 14.92 2.99 3.94
N ALA A 65 15.35 3.95 4.77
CA ALA A 65 14.57 4.48 5.88
C ALA A 65 13.32 5.26 5.43
N GLY A 66 12.31 5.37 6.29
CA GLY A 66 11.11 6.13 5.99
C GLY A 66 10.22 6.33 7.21
N SER A 67 9.53 7.47 7.27
CA SER A 67 8.64 7.84 8.38
C SER A 67 7.19 8.08 7.94
N SER A 68 6.90 7.88 6.66
CA SER A 68 5.54 7.94 6.12
C SER A 68 4.66 6.81 6.67
N SER A 69 3.34 6.99 6.56
CA SER A 69 2.38 5.91 6.80
C SER A 69 2.06 5.19 5.49
N PRO A 70 1.84 3.87 5.50
CA PRO A 70 1.32 3.17 4.34
C PRO A 70 -0.14 3.58 4.06
N ILE A 71 -0.51 3.66 2.79
CA ILE A 71 -1.89 3.77 2.32
C ILE A 71 -2.29 2.52 1.55
N VAL A 72 -3.59 2.21 1.51
CA VAL A 72 -4.11 1.01 0.84
C VAL A 72 -5.20 1.39 -0.16
N TRP A 73 -5.11 0.85 -1.37
CA TRP A 73 -6.18 0.94 -2.37
C TRP A 73 -6.31 -0.37 -3.15
N GLY A 74 -7.45 -1.04 -3.00
CA GLY A 74 -7.65 -2.39 -3.51
C GLY A 74 -6.61 -3.36 -2.94
N ASN A 75 -5.91 -4.08 -3.81
CA ASN A 75 -4.88 -5.05 -3.43
C ASN A 75 -3.45 -4.47 -3.46
N ARG A 76 -3.33 -3.16 -3.23
CA ARG A 76 -2.05 -2.43 -3.27
C ARG A 76 -1.84 -1.63 -1.98
N VAL A 77 -0.66 -1.77 -1.41
CA VAL A 77 -0.10 -0.88 -0.39
C VAL A 77 0.85 0.09 -1.09
N PHE A 78 0.80 1.37 -0.75
CA PHE A 78 1.76 2.36 -1.18
C PHE A 78 2.44 3.00 0.02
N VAL A 79 3.76 3.17 -0.05
CA VAL A 79 4.58 3.72 1.03
C VAL A 79 5.79 4.43 0.43
N THR A 80 6.29 5.46 1.12
CA THR A 80 7.49 6.18 0.72
C THR A 80 8.65 5.93 1.66
N CYS A 81 9.86 5.83 1.11
CA CYS A 81 11.12 5.75 1.85
C CYS A 81 12.21 6.57 1.12
N TYR A 82 13.39 6.68 1.71
CA TYR A 82 14.55 7.38 1.15
C TYR A 82 15.82 6.54 1.34
N SER A 83 16.84 6.76 0.50
CA SER A 83 18.13 6.07 0.60
C SER A 83 19.29 6.94 0.10
N GLY A 84 20.52 6.48 0.35
CA GLY A 84 21.75 7.05 -0.21
C GLY A 84 22.28 8.30 0.49
N TYR A 85 21.49 8.90 1.39
CA TYR A 85 21.91 9.92 2.36
C TYR A 85 21.09 9.80 3.65
N GLY A 86 21.62 10.30 4.77
CA GLY A 86 20.93 10.37 6.06
C GLY A 86 21.22 9.18 6.95
N GLU A 87 20.21 8.37 7.27
CA GLU A 87 20.35 7.20 8.13
C GLU A 87 21.33 6.16 7.54
N ASP A 88 21.36 6.01 6.22
CA ASP A 88 22.30 5.14 5.50
C ASP A 88 23.74 5.71 5.45
N GLY A 89 23.97 6.92 5.97
CA GLY A 89 25.14 7.73 5.65
C GLY A 89 25.16 8.13 4.18
N GLY A 90 26.33 8.44 3.63
CA GLY A 90 26.49 8.81 2.21
C GLY A 90 26.60 10.32 1.97
N ASP A 91 26.48 10.72 0.71
CA ASP A 91 26.58 12.11 0.25
C ASP A 91 25.18 12.63 -0.09
N LEU A 92 24.88 13.89 0.25
CA LEU A 92 23.58 14.51 -0.01
C LEU A 92 23.17 14.44 -1.49
N LEU A 93 24.13 14.48 -2.42
CA LEU A 93 23.88 14.35 -3.86
C LEU A 93 23.44 12.94 -4.27
N SER A 94 23.61 11.95 -3.39
CA SER A 94 23.17 10.56 -3.58
C SER A 94 21.80 10.29 -2.97
N LEU A 95 21.14 11.29 -2.37
CA LEU A 95 19.81 11.15 -1.80
C LEU A 95 18.78 10.79 -2.87
N ASN A 96 18.07 9.69 -2.63
CA ASN A 96 16.94 9.25 -3.43
C ASN A 96 15.69 9.13 -2.56
N ARG A 97 14.53 9.47 -3.13
CA ARG A 97 13.20 9.17 -2.59
C ARG A 97 12.58 8.04 -3.40
N HIS A 98 11.85 7.17 -2.72
CA HIS A 98 11.20 5.99 -3.32
C HIS A 98 9.72 6.04 -3.03
N LEU A 99 8.90 5.75 -4.04
CA LEU A 99 7.50 5.38 -3.90
C LEU A 99 7.35 3.91 -4.28
N LEU A 100 6.95 3.10 -3.31
CA LEU A 100 6.74 1.67 -3.51
C LEU A 100 5.26 1.36 -3.70
N CYS A 101 4.99 0.36 -4.54
CA CYS A 101 3.70 -0.29 -4.65
C CYS A 101 3.87 -1.78 -4.35
N ILE A 102 3.16 -2.26 -3.34
CA ILE A 102 3.32 -3.60 -2.77
C ILE A 102 1.98 -4.32 -2.88
N ASN A 103 2.00 -5.60 -3.22
CA ASN A 103 0.80 -6.43 -3.23
C ASN A 103 0.41 -6.80 -1.80
N THR A 104 -0.84 -6.51 -1.40
CA THR A 104 -1.33 -6.71 -0.02
C THR A 104 -1.36 -8.16 0.43
N GLU A 105 -1.56 -9.11 -0.50
CA GLU A 105 -1.68 -10.53 -0.18
C GLU A 105 -0.31 -11.19 -0.01
N THR A 106 0.67 -10.78 -0.80
CA THR A 106 1.98 -11.45 -0.89
C THR A 106 3.12 -10.68 -0.23
N GLY A 107 2.94 -9.39 0.05
CA GLY A 107 4.00 -8.50 0.54
C GLY A 107 5.09 -8.19 -0.50
N LYS A 108 4.90 -8.59 -1.77
CA LYS A 108 5.89 -8.38 -2.83
C LYS A 108 5.75 -7.01 -3.47
N ILE A 109 6.88 -6.38 -3.76
CA ILE A 109 6.94 -5.16 -4.55
C ILE A 109 6.42 -5.47 -5.96
N VAL A 110 5.39 -4.75 -6.38
CA VAL A 110 4.83 -4.79 -7.73
C VAL A 110 5.61 -3.84 -8.63
N TRP A 111 5.89 -2.64 -8.14
CA TRP A 111 6.76 -1.67 -8.79
C TRP A 111 7.33 -0.69 -7.77
N GLU A 112 8.41 -0.03 -8.17
CA GLU A 112 9.06 1.05 -7.42
C GLU A 112 9.30 2.24 -8.37
N LYS A 113 9.12 3.45 -7.84
CA LYS A 113 9.57 4.68 -8.48
C LYS A 113 10.64 5.33 -7.61
N THR A 114 11.87 5.32 -8.10
CA THR A 114 13.00 6.02 -7.50
C THR A 114 13.14 7.39 -8.15
N LEU A 115 13.26 8.42 -7.33
CA LEU A 115 13.46 9.79 -7.75
C LEU A 115 14.71 10.32 -7.04
N PRO A 116 15.72 10.82 -7.77
CA PRO A 116 16.77 11.56 -7.09
C PRO A 116 16.15 12.80 -6.44
N ALA A 117 16.70 13.24 -5.31
CA ALA A 117 16.31 14.50 -4.66
C ALA A 117 17.38 15.60 -4.89
N PRO A 118 17.67 16.01 -6.14
CA PRO A 118 18.64 17.05 -6.37
C PRO A 118 18.01 18.43 -6.12
N LEU A 119 18.75 19.28 -5.39
CA LEU A 119 18.56 20.73 -5.19
C LEU A 119 17.67 21.17 -4.02
N PRO A 120 18.05 22.29 -3.40
CA PRO A 120 18.69 22.25 -2.09
C PRO A 120 17.86 21.46 -1.08
N GLU A 121 18.47 20.43 -0.52
CA GLU A 121 17.93 19.66 0.59
C GLU A 121 18.70 20.03 1.86
N ASP A 122 18.00 20.05 2.99
CA ASP A 122 18.64 20.29 4.28
C ASP A 122 19.52 19.08 4.66
N PRO A 123 20.67 19.29 5.31
CA PRO A 123 21.53 18.20 5.76
C PRO A 123 20.83 17.35 6.83
N TYR A 124 21.27 16.11 6.99
CA TYR A 124 20.69 15.16 7.95
C TYR A 124 21.11 15.49 9.39
N GLN A 125 20.42 16.47 9.98
CA GLN A 125 20.63 16.97 11.34
C GLN A 125 19.36 17.65 11.86
N GLY A 126 19.29 17.86 13.18
CA GLY A 126 18.11 18.48 13.81
C GLY A 126 16.83 17.70 13.49
N PHE A 127 15.77 18.41 13.11
CA PHE A 127 14.47 17.79 12.78
C PHE A 127 14.55 16.79 11.64
N ILE A 128 15.38 17.02 10.62
CA ILE A 128 15.57 16.07 9.52
C ILE A 128 16.14 14.74 10.02
N GLY A 129 16.99 14.77 11.06
CA GLY A 129 17.51 13.57 11.70
C GLY A 129 16.45 12.75 12.45
N GLU A 130 15.29 13.34 12.76
CA GLU A 130 14.19 12.66 13.46
C GLU A 130 13.16 12.03 12.50
N HIS A 131 12.90 12.66 11.35
CA HIS A 131 11.85 12.23 10.43
C HIS A 131 12.34 11.87 9.01
N GLY A 132 13.63 12.07 8.72
CA GLY A 132 14.25 11.78 7.44
C GLY A 132 13.65 12.54 6.25
N TYR A 133 13.87 12.02 5.04
CA TYR A 133 13.49 12.66 3.77
C TYR A 133 12.23 12.06 3.11
N ALA A 134 11.48 11.23 3.84
CA ALA A 134 10.25 10.60 3.36
C ALA A 134 9.17 10.57 4.46
N SER A 135 8.96 11.71 5.13
CA SER A 135 7.95 11.84 6.20
C SER A 135 6.52 12.02 5.67
N HIS A 136 6.37 12.52 4.44
CA HIS A 136 5.07 12.73 3.83
C HIS A 136 4.40 11.41 3.41
N THR A 137 3.22 11.15 3.99
CA THR A 137 2.37 10.02 3.61
C THR A 137 1.77 10.27 2.23
N PRO A 138 1.89 9.32 1.27
CA PRO A 138 1.26 9.48 -0.04
C PRO A 138 -0.28 9.50 0.07
N VAL A 139 -0.94 9.97 -0.99
CA VAL A 139 -2.40 9.96 -1.11
C VAL A 139 -2.83 9.47 -2.49
N THR A 140 -4.01 8.87 -2.57
CA THR A 140 -4.60 8.43 -3.83
C THR A 140 -6.06 8.86 -3.97
N ASP A 141 -6.46 9.17 -5.20
CA ASP A 141 -7.86 9.32 -5.62
C ASP A 141 -8.44 8.02 -6.21
N GLY A 142 -7.63 6.96 -6.25
CA GLY A 142 -7.97 5.67 -6.86
C GLY A 142 -7.49 5.49 -8.30
N GLU A 143 -7.05 6.56 -8.96
CA GLU A 143 -6.46 6.52 -10.31
C GLU A 143 -4.98 6.88 -10.29
N ARG A 144 -4.60 7.81 -9.42
CA ARG A 144 -3.24 8.37 -9.30
C ARG A 144 -2.76 8.30 -7.86
N ILE A 145 -1.44 8.26 -7.70
CA ILE A 145 -0.75 8.40 -6.42
C ILE A 145 0.00 9.72 -6.41
N PHE A 146 -0.13 10.47 -5.33
CA PHE A 146 0.57 11.73 -5.10
C PHE A 146 1.48 11.57 -3.88
N ALA A 147 2.73 11.99 -4.03
CA ALA A 147 3.77 11.96 -3.00
C ALA A 147 4.65 13.21 -3.13
N PHE A 148 5.28 13.63 -2.02
CA PHE A 148 6.07 14.85 -1.89
C PHE A 148 7.43 14.51 -1.27
#